data_AF-A0A414T2F2-F1
#
_entry.id   AF-A0A414T2F2-F1
#
_cell.length_a   1.000
_cell.length_b   1.000
_cell.length_c   1.000
_cell.angle_alpha   90.00
_cell.angle_beta   90.00
_cell.angle_gamma   90.00
#
_symmetry.space_group_name_H-M   'P 1'
#
loop_
_entity.id
_entity.type
_entity.pdbx_description
1 polymer ?
#
loop_
_entity_poly.entity_id
_entity_poly.type
_entity_poly.pdbx_seq_one_letter_code
_entity_poly.pdbx_strand_id
1 'polypeptide(L)'
;MKKNEKIRTPLGIISVFKNEIPERYHCVVEPEILRISETHIRILTIDQAVSWGEEVYSPRLHQNCMNPENITLYPLEIEWNGDKVTVSDYYGMKKWITGEKLPEIQDWNLKLKKLRCNPCRNCGRC
;
A
#
# COMPACT_ATOMS: atom_id res chain seq x y z
N MET A 1 -20.68 2.81 -1.26
CA MET A 1 -19.44 2.06 -1.55
C MET A 1 -18.70 2.77 -2.66
N LYS A 2 -17.40 3.03 -2.49
CA LYS A 2 -16.55 3.54 -3.58
C LYS A 2 -16.40 2.44 -4.64
N LYS A 3 -16.40 2.82 -5.91
CA LYS A 3 -16.36 1.86 -7.02
C LYS A 3 -14.95 1.26 -7.10
N ASN A 4 -14.83 -0.04 -7.31
CA ASN A 4 -13.55 -0.66 -7.63
C ASN A 4 -13.03 -0.07 -8.95
N GLU A 5 -11.91 0.64 -8.87
CA GLU A 5 -11.26 1.22 -10.04
C GLU A 5 -9.98 0.45 -10.33
N LYS A 6 -9.65 0.33 -11.61
CA LYS A 6 -8.49 -0.43 -12.07
C LYS A 6 -7.73 0.36 -13.11
N ILE A 7 -6.42 0.23 -13.09
CA ILE A 7 -5.54 0.84 -14.07
C ILE A 7 -4.43 -0.12 -14.48
N ARG A 8 -4.11 -0.10 -15.77
CA ARG A 8 -2.98 -0.84 -16.32
C ARG A 8 -1.74 0.02 -16.23
N THR A 9 -0.69 -0.53 -15.65
CA THR A 9 0.64 0.07 -15.53
C THR A 9 1.69 -0.91 -16.06
N PRO A 10 2.96 -0.51 -16.20
CA PRO A 10 4.04 -1.44 -16.54
C PRO A 10 4.22 -2.58 -15.53
N LEU A 11 3.86 -2.36 -14.25
CA LEU A 11 3.90 -3.41 -13.21
C LEU A 11 2.77 -4.45 -13.35
N GLY A 12 1.71 -4.12 -14.11
CA GLY A 12 0.51 -4.92 -14.24
C GLY A 12 -0.77 -4.13 -13.93
N ILE A 13 -1.85 -4.86 -13.63
CA ILE A 13 -3.15 -4.26 -13.30
C ILE A 13 -3.20 -3.97 -11.80
N ILE A 14 -3.33 -2.70 -11.45
CA ILE A 14 -3.47 -2.24 -10.07
C ILE A 14 -4.93 -1.85 -9.87
N SER A 15 -5.49 -2.20 -8.71
CA SER A 15 -6.83 -1.79 -8.30
C SER A 15 -6.77 -0.85 -7.12
N VAL A 16 -7.81 -0.03 -7.00
CA VAL A 16 -8.13 0.68 -5.77
C VAL A 16 -9.56 0.32 -5.38
N PHE A 17 -9.79 0.14 -4.09
CA PHE A 17 -11.08 -0.26 -3.50
C PHE A 17 -11.56 -1.67 -3.87
N LYS A 18 -10.67 -2.62 -4.17
CA LYS A 18 -11.01 -4.06 -4.14
C LYS A 18 -11.24 -4.51 -2.69
N ASN A 19 -10.42 -4.05 -1.76
CA ASN A 19 -10.62 -4.21 -0.33
C ASN A 19 -11.46 -3.04 0.22
N GLU A 20 -12.43 -3.37 1.07
CA GLU A 20 -13.14 -2.35 1.86
C GLU A 20 -12.30 -1.93 3.06
N ILE A 21 -12.28 -0.62 3.34
CA ILE A 21 -11.69 -0.07 4.56
C ILE A 21 -12.77 -0.13 5.65
N PRO A 22 -12.57 -0.89 6.75
CA PRO A 22 -13.48 -0.88 7.88
C PRO A 22 -13.64 0.53 8.44
N GLU A 23 -14.85 0.91 8.83
CA GLU A 23 -15.16 2.26 9.36
C GLU A 23 -14.29 2.66 10.55
N ARG A 24 -13.87 1.69 11.37
CA ARG A 24 -12.99 1.92 12.53
C ARG A 24 -11.53 2.21 12.16
N TYR A 25 -11.12 2.05 10.90
CA TYR A 25 -9.75 2.30 10.47
C TYR A 25 -9.62 3.72 9.95
N HIS A 26 -8.59 4.42 10.42
CA HIS A 26 -8.19 5.71 9.88
C HIS A 26 -7.21 5.49 8.73
N CYS A 27 -7.63 5.75 7.49
CA CYS A 27 -6.73 5.76 6.35
C CYS A 27 -6.06 7.14 6.25
N VAL A 28 -4.72 7.18 6.27
CA VAL A 28 -3.98 8.46 6.30
C VAL A 28 -4.19 9.26 5.01
N VAL A 29 -4.27 8.55 3.89
CA VAL A 29 -4.67 9.10 2.60
C VAL A 29 -5.62 8.09 1.96
N GLU A 30 -6.69 8.58 1.36
CA GLU A 30 -7.64 7.72 0.66
C GLU A 30 -6.98 7.03 -0.53
N PRO A 31 -7.29 5.74 -0.79
CA PRO A 31 -6.88 5.10 -2.03
C PRO A 31 -7.44 5.85 -3.23
N GLU A 32 -6.65 6.03 -4.28
CA GLU A 32 -7.09 6.74 -5.49
C GLU A 32 -6.12 6.50 -6.65
N ILE A 33 -6.61 6.79 -7.86
CA ILE A 33 -5.80 6.85 -9.07
C ILE A 33 -5.79 8.30 -9.55
N LEU A 34 -4.66 8.97 -9.40
CA LEU A 34 -4.43 10.33 -9.86
C LEU A 34 -3.71 10.31 -11.21
N ARG A 35 -4.37 10.83 -12.24
CA ARG A 35 -3.75 11.08 -13.55
C ARG A 35 -3.23 12.50 -13.58
N ILE A 36 -1.92 12.65 -13.38
CA ILE A 36 -1.24 13.95 -13.35
C ILE A 36 -1.01 14.48 -14.77
N SER A 37 -0.67 13.58 -15.72
CA SER A 37 -0.60 13.85 -17.15
C SER A 37 -0.88 12.58 -17.96
N GLU A 38 -0.77 12.63 -19.28
CA GLU A 38 -0.92 11.44 -20.14
C GLU A 38 0.09 10.34 -19.81
N THR A 39 1.30 10.71 -19.39
CA THR A 39 2.39 9.77 -19.07
C THR A 39 2.65 9.66 -17.57
N HIS A 40 2.02 10.49 -16.73
CA HIS A 40 2.26 10.53 -15.30
C HIS A 40 1.02 10.16 -14.50
N ILE A 41 1.10 9.04 -13.79
CA ILE A 41 0.05 8.44 -13.00
C ILE A 41 0.59 8.17 -11.59
N ARG A 42 -0.15 8.59 -10.58
CA ARG A 42 0.11 8.26 -9.17
C ARG A 42 -1.05 7.44 -8.64
N ILE A 43 -0.76 6.35 -7.96
CA ILE A 43 -1.75 5.39 -7.47
C ILE A 43 -1.50 5.16 -5.99
N LEU A 44 -2.53 5.35 -5.18
CA LEU A 44 -2.55 4.99 -3.77
C LEU A 44 -3.45 3.77 -3.62
N THR A 45 -2.88 2.62 -3.29
CA THR A 45 -3.62 1.35 -3.22
C THR A 45 -3.50 0.68 -1.85
N ILE A 46 -4.56 -0.02 -1.46
CA ILE A 46 -4.62 -0.93 -0.31
C ILE A 46 -4.91 -2.38 -0.75
N ASP A 47 -4.77 -2.66 -2.05
CA ASP A 47 -5.17 -3.92 -2.66
C ASP A 47 -3.98 -4.74 -3.16
N GLN A 48 -2.85 -4.09 -3.42
CA GLN A 48 -1.65 -4.73 -3.92
C GLN A 48 -0.44 -4.44 -3.03
N ALA A 49 0.49 -5.39 -3.04
CA ALA A 49 1.88 -5.19 -2.63
C ALA A 49 2.80 -5.40 -3.84
N VAL A 50 4.03 -4.92 -3.73
CA VAL A 50 5.07 -5.04 -4.75
C VAL A 50 6.25 -5.79 -4.15
N SER A 51 6.73 -6.84 -4.81
CA SER A 51 7.87 -7.65 -4.40
C SER A 51 9.05 -7.53 -5.37
N TRP A 52 10.26 -7.47 -4.82
CA TRP A 52 11.50 -7.49 -5.58
C TRP A 52 12.58 -8.29 -4.84
N GLY A 53 12.84 -9.51 -5.29
CA GLY A 53 13.72 -10.42 -4.55
C GLY A 53 13.14 -10.69 -3.16
N GLU A 54 13.87 -10.34 -2.11
CA GLU A 54 13.43 -10.48 -0.71
C GLU A 54 12.68 -9.24 -0.17
N GLU A 55 12.68 -8.13 -0.91
CA GLU A 55 12.02 -6.90 -0.49
C GLU A 55 10.53 -6.92 -0.85
N VAL A 56 9.68 -6.47 0.08
CA VAL A 56 8.24 -6.33 -0.14
C VAL A 56 7.78 -4.97 0.34
N TYR A 57 7.24 -4.19 -0.59
CA TYR A 57 6.54 -2.93 -0.34
C TYR A 57 5.05 -3.20 -0.30
N SER A 58 4.39 -2.82 0.80
CA SER A 58 2.98 -3.17 0.99
C SER A 58 2.25 -2.08 1.79
N PRO A 59 0.93 -1.97 1.64
CA PRO A 59 0.12 -1.18 2.54
C PRO A 59 0.39 -1.59 3.99
N ARG A 60 0.40 -0.62 4.91
CA ARG A 60 0.71 -0.88 6.32
C ARG A 60 -0.49 -0.62 7.20
N LEU A 61 -0.79 -1.61 8.03
CA LEU A 61 -1.80 -1.50 9.07
C LEU A 61 -1.08 -1.39 10.42
N HIS A 62 -1.25 -0.27 11.09
CA HIS A 62 -0.64 0.02 12.39
C HIS A 62 -1.72 0.14 13.45
N GLN A 63 -1.62 -0.66 14.52
CA GLN A 63 -2.48 -0.55 15.68
C GLN A 63 -1.68 0.07 16.83
N ASN A 64 -2.20 1.16 17.41
CA ASN A 64 -1.55 1.79 18.55
C ASN A 64 -1.70 0.89 19.80
N CYS A 65 -0.59 0.61 20.50
CA CYS A 65 -0.61 -0.27 21.67
C CYS A 65 -1.30 0.32 22.90
N MET A 66 -1.28 1.65 23.07
CA MET A 66 -1.98 2.33 24.17
C MET A 66 -3.46 2.51 23.84
N ASN A 67 -3.78 2.73 22.57
CA ASN A 67 -5.11 2.96 22.04
C ASN A 67 -5.43 1.94 20.94
N PRO A 68 -5.72 0.67 21.28
CA PRO A 68 -5.90 -0.41 20.30
C PRO A 68 -7.08 -0.21 19.34
N GLU A 69 -8.04 0.63 19.70
CA GLU A 69 -9.12 1.06 18.81
C GLU A 69 -8.62 2.00 17.68
N ASN A 70 -7.48 2.66 17.88
CA ASN A 70 -6.86 3.51 16.87
C ASN A 70 -5.98 2.68 15.94
N ILE A 71 -6.58 2.29 14.82
CA ILE A 71 -5.93 1.52 13.76
C ILE A 71 -5.75 2.44 12.56
N THR A 72 -4.50 2.66 12.18
CA THR A 72 -4.10 3.51 11.07
C THR A 72 -3.69 2.66 9.87
N LEU A 73 -4.24 2.98 8.70
CA LEU A 73 -3.91 2.36 7.42
C LEU A 73 -3.11 3.35 6.56
N TYR A 74 -1.93 2.92 6.14
CA TYR A 74 -1.08 3.62 5.19
C TYR A 74 -1.16 2.89 3.85
N PRO A 75 -1.69 3.51 2.79
CA PRO A 75 -1.71 2.91 1.46
C PRO A 75 -0.29 2.77 0.90
N LEU A 76 -0.13 1.85 -0.05
CA LEU A 76 1.05 1.77 -0.89
C LEU A 76 0.93 2.80 -2.01
N GLU A 77 1.99 3.56 -2.23
CA GLU A 77 2.07 4.52 -3.32
C GLU A 77 2.88 3.96 -4.49
N ILE A 78 2.31 4.05 -5.69
CA ILE A 78 2.94 3.66 -6.95
C ILE A 78 2.83 4.84 -7.91
N GLU A 79 3.95 5.43 -8.29
CA GLU A 79 4.03 6.51 -9.25
C GLU A 79 4.71 6.01 -10.53
N TRP A 80 4.09 6.25 -11.68
CA TRP A 80 4.64 5.93 -12.99
C TRP A 80 4.61 7.16 -13.87
N ASN A 81 5.77 7.58 -14.39
CA ASN A 81 5.93 8.79 -15.20
C ASN A 81 6.31 8.51 -16.67
N GLY A 82 6.02 7.30 -17.16
CA GLY A 82 6.42 6.83 -18.48
C GLY A 82 7.71 6.01 -18.40
N ASP A 83 8.79 6.65 -17.98
CA ASP A 83 10.13 6.03 -17.99
C ASP A 83 10.48 5.35 -16.68
N LYS A 84 9.87 5.74 -15.57
CA LYS A 84 10.22 5.26 -14.23
C LYS A 84 8.99 4.88 -13.45
N VAL A 85 9.15 3.84 -12.65
CA VAL A 85 8.20 3.43 -11.64
C VAL A 85 8.82 3.65 -10.26
N THR A 86 8.15 4.42 -9.41
CA THR A 86 8.50 4.63 -8.02
C THR A 86 7.48 3.92 -7.15
N VAL A 87 7.92 3.10 -6.21
CA VAL A 87 7.06 2.47 -5.21
C VAL A 87 7.49 2.94 -3.84
N SER A 88 6.54 3.44 -3.05
CA SER A 88 6.77 3.93 -1.70
C SER A 88 5.76 3.35 -0.73
N ASP A 89 6.23 2.79 0.38
CA ASP A 89 5.41 2.43 1.52
C ASP A 89 5.77 3.30 2.74
N TYR A 90 5.22 2.97 3.91
CA TYR A 90 5.51 3.69 5.15
C TYR A 90 7.01 3.70 5.53
N TYR A 91 7.78 2.68 5.15
CA TYR A 91 9.16 2.48 5.59
C TYR A 91 10.19 3.00 4.58
N GLY A 92 9.85 3.06 3.30
CA GLY A 92 10.80 3.54 2.31
C GLY A 92 10.25 3.59 0.90
N MET A 93 11.16 3.94 -0.01
CA MET A 93 10.89 4.15 -1.42
C MET A 93 11.94 3.43 -2.26
N LYS A 94 11.53 2.91 -3.41
CA LYS A 94 12.44 2.40 -4.44
C LYS A 94 11.95 2.75 -5.84
N LYS A 95 12.90 2.81 -6.79
CA LYS A 95 12.67 3.25 -8.16
C LYS A 95 13.22 2.22 -9.15
N TRP A 96 12.50 2.04 -10.25
CA TRP A 96 12.86 1.18 -11.37
C TRP A 96 12.69 1.93 -12.69
N ILE A 97 13.50 1.56 -13.68
CA ILE A 97 13.40 2.07 -15.06
C ILE A 97 12.49 1.13 -15.85
N THR A 98 11.53 1.71 -16.57
CA THR A 98 10.59 1.00 -17.43
C THR A 98 11.34 0.44 -18.64
N GLY A 99 11.15 -0.85 -18.93
CA GLY A 99 11.89 -1.59 -19.98
C GLY A 99 12.97 -2.52 -19.44
N GLU A 100 13.36 -2.37 -18.17
CA GLU A 100 14.15 -3.36 -17.44
C GLU A 100 13.26 -4.39 -16.74
N LYS A 101 13.87 -5.31 -15.98
CA LYS A 101 13.13 -6.23 -15.13
C LYS A 101 12.45 -5.44 -14.01
N LEU A 102 11.12 -5.38 -14.07
CA LEU A 102 10.27 -4.69 -13.11
C LEU A 102 9.87 -5.61 -11.94
N PRO A 103 9.50 -5.03 -10.77
CA PRO A 103 9.02 -5.81 -9.65
C PRO A 103 7.64 -6.41 -9.88
N GLU A 104 7.33 -7.46 -9.12
CA GLU A 104 6.11 -8.22 -9.26
C GLU A 104 5.02 -7.63 -8.37
N ILE A 105 3.80 -7.51 -8.91
CA ILE A 105 2.63 -7.17 -8.11
C ILE A 105 2.01 -8.44 -7.54
N GLN A 106 1.53 -8.33 -6.31
CA GLN A 106 0.85 -9.41 -5.61
C GLN A 106 -0.38 -8.87 -4.87
N ASP A 107 -1.41 -9.70 -4.74
CA ASP A 107 -2.60 -9.35 -3.99
C ASP A 107 -2.24 -9.12 -2.50
N TRP A 108 -2.66 -7.98 -1.97
CA TRP A 108 -2.58 -7.68 -0.54
C TRP A 108 -3.98 -7.67 0.04
N ASN A 109 -4.13 -8.29 1.21
CA ASN A 109 -5.41 -8.39 1.91
C ASN A 109 -5.30 -7.68 3.25
N LEU A 110 -6.29 -6.84 3.54
CA LEU A 110 -6.42 -6.15 4.82
C LEU A 110 -6.78 -7.15 5.93
N LYS A 111 -5.77 -7.85 6.46
CA LYS A 111 -5.91 -8.79 7.57
C LYS A 111 -5.01 -8.35 8.72
N LEU A 112 -5.63 -8.01 9.85
CA LEU A 112 -4.92 -7.95 11.13
C LEU A 112 -4.47 -9.37 11.48
N LYS A 113 -3.27 -9.73 11.07
CA LYS A 113 -2.61 -10.94 11.57
C LYS A 113 -1.74 -10.52 12.74
N LYS A 114 -2.01 -11.09 13.92
CA LYS A 114 -1.11 -10.97 15.07
C LYS A 114 0.18 -11.70 14.72
N LEU A 115 1.18 -10.97 14.22
CA LEU A 115 2.45 -11.58 13.77
C LEU A 115 3.24 -12.12 14.96
N ARG A 116 3.36 -11.32 16.04
CA ARG A 116 3.89 -11.69 17.38
C ARG A 116 3.32 -10.75 18.45
N CYS A 117 3.16 -11.22 19.68
CA CYS A 117 2.90 -10.39 20.86
C CYS A 117 4.25 -10.00 21.46
N ASN A 118 4.72 -8.80 21.15
CA ASN A 118 5.84 -8.18 21.85
C ASN A 118 5.25 -7.18 22.85
N PRO A 119 5.29 -7.48 24.16
CA PRO A 119 4.71 -6.60 25.17
C PRO A 119 5.31 -5.21 25.07
N CYS A 120 4.44 -4.19 24.99
CA CYS A 120 4.90 -2.81 25.03
C CYS A 120 5.66 -2.57 26.35
N ARG A 121 6.90 -2.07 26.28
CA ARG A 121 7.70 -1.75 27.49
C ARG A 121 7.06 -0.69 28.39
N ASN A 122 6.11 0.08 27.86
CA ASN A 122 5.45 1.17 28.58
C ASN A 122 4.13 0.74 29.27
N CYS A 123 3.37 -0.19 28.69
CA CYS A 123 2.07 -0.59 29.25
C CYS A 123 1.87 -2.11 29.45
N GLY A 124 2.85 -2.93 29.07
CA GLY A 124 2.79 -4.39 29.19
C GLY A 124 1.80 -5.08 28.25
N ARG A 125 1.01 -4.33 27.47
CA ARG A 125 -0.01 -4.87 26.57
C ARG A 125 0.59 -5.39 25.26
N CYS A 126 -0.09 -6.40 24.75
CA CYS A 126 -0.07 -6.95 23.40
C CYS A 126 -1.50 -6.92 22.84
#